data_AF-A0A8W8KAA1-F1
#
_entry.id   AF-A0A8W8KAA1-F1
#
_cell.length_a   1.000
_cell.length_b   1.000
_cell.length_c   1.000
_cell.angle_alpha   90.00
_cell.angle_beta   90.00
_cell.angle_gamma   90.00
#
_symmetry.space_group_name_H-M   'P 1'
#
loop_
_entity.id
_entity.type
_entity.pdbx_description
1 polymer ?
#
loop_
_entity_poly.entity_id
_entity_poly.type
_entity_poly.pdbx_seq_one_letter_code
_entity_poly.pdbx_strand_id
1 'polypeptide(L)'
;MPTTTELTSLSPPTTPMYTAPILATNVTTMSNTTTSTSETILSYSNTTTSTTTVTTTTVTTTTFPTMYTGMAVSEFLLAISKHKNHQNADNISLVVTSSENGKISIYSAYTQSFINVTISKGRNVIPMDPSQAVSIPWNEQKGIHILSNVNISVSVMENKNGSDTAFSVLPVSGLFMKYVAATAKGTKDNPSFVTVVALQKDTRVRFDLQIADKSKYAYITPWRNYRYENGESFDVLLNQFETFHLEVNGTDLSGTFIEGTRPIAVLAGAESTVIPSLSCTQNCETQTVTQMIPPIEGLGTEFILPKLEDRSKFIYKVISSEGGTHVTTNTGTMDLTSPGSVVEVEATNHPISISSDKPILVVQMAETMKADDGNASGAMVVIPAVQQFQSDYHFSILDDSEYRNYISIMIKTGDEQDLRIDGNHYSAYNNTMDHIHLKGQSYTIINMPFNQYGGHVVENIQGNPFGLTVYGFKQFQGFGFPVGLKVTNH
;
A
#
# COMPACT_ATOMS: atom_id res chain seq x y z
N MET A 1 -14.97 -61.93 -7.55
CA MET A 1 -15.98 -61.03 -6.94
C MET A 1 -15.57 -60.76 -5.50
N PRO A 2 -15.19 -59.52 -5.18
CA PRO A 2 -15.24 -59.02 -3.82
C PRO A 2 -16.31 -57.93 -3.70
N THR A 3 -17.01 -58.00 -2.59
CA THR A 3 -18.11 -57.18 -2.09
C THR A 3 -17.76 -55.70 -1.98
N THR A 4 -18.64 -54.88 -2.53
CA THR A 4 -18.75 -53.43 -2.34
C THR A 4 -19.19 -53.10 -0.91
N THR A 5 -18.42 -52.26 -0.21
CA THR A 5 -18.83 -51.64 1.05
C THR A 5 -19.25 -50.19 0.75
N GLU A 6 -20.55 -49.91 0.85
CA GLU A 6 -21.11 -48.55 0.81
C GLU A 6 -20.67 -47.76 2.05
N LEU A 7 -20.16 -46.55 1.83
CA LEU A 7 -20.00 -45.52 2.86
C LEU A 7 -21.28 -44.69 2.90
N THR A 8 -22.13 -44.97 3.89
CA THR A 8 -23.30 -44.14 4.21
C THR A 8 -22.87 -42.81 4.82
N SER A 9 -23.26 -41.70 4.20
CA SER A 9 -23.12 -40.34 4.71
C SER A 9 -24.00 -40.11 5.94
N LEU A 10 -23.41 -39.77 7.08
CA LEU A 10 -24.13 -39.31 8.27
C LEU A 10 -24.31 -37.78 8.20
N SER A 11 -25.54 -37.31 8.13
CA SER A 11 -25.91 -35.91 8.32
C SER A 11 -25.80 -35.51 9.80
N PRO A 12 -25.40 -34.28 10.14
CA PRO A 12 -25.35 -33.82 11.52
C PRO A 12 -26.75 -33.59 12.12
N PRO A 13 -26.93 -33.77 13.44
CA PRO A 13 -28.23 -33.67 14.09
C PRO A 13 -28.72 -32.22 14.19
N THR A 14 -29.99 -32.00 13.85
CA THR A 14 -30.71 -30.74 14.10
C THR A 14 -31.19 -30.70 15.55
N THR A 15 -30.71 -29.73 16.34
CA THR A 15 -31.27 -29.38 17.65
C THR A 15 -32.02 -28.04 17.59
N PRO A 16 -33.21 -27.92 18.21
CA PRO A 16 -34.02 -26.71 18.15
C PRO A 16 -33.50 -25.60 19.08
N MET A 17 -33.58 -24.35 18.61
CA MET A 17 -33.28 -23.15 19.41
C MET A 17 -34.27 -22.99 20.57
N TYR A 18 -33.74 -22.84 21.78
CA TYR A 18 -34.49 -22.48 22.98
C TYR A 18 -34.36 -20.97 23.21
N THR A 19 -35.46 -20.23 23.12
CA THR A 19 -35.53 -18.80 23.44
C THR A 19 -35.74 -18.60 24.93
N ALA A 20 -34.81 -17.89 25.60
CA ALA A 20 -34.99 -17.41 26.98
C ALA A 20 -35.57 -15.97 26.97
N PRO A 21 -36.47 -15.62 27.90
CA PRO A 21 -37.11 -14.30 27.93
C PRO A 21 -36.23 -13.24 28.60
N ILE A 22 -36.18 -12.04 28.00
CA ILE A 22 -35.49 -10.87 28.55
C ILE A 22 -36.39 -10.19 29.59
N LEU A 23 -35.86 -10.01 30.80
CA LEU A 23 -36.48 -9.25 31.88
C LEU A 23 -36.33 -7.74 31.61
N ALA A 24 -37.44 -7.00 31.65
CA ALA A 24 -37.44 -5.54 31.55
C ALA A 24 -37.02 -4.90 32.89
N THR A 25 -36.05 -3.99 32.85
CA THR A 25 -35.76 -3.06 33.95
C THR A 25 -35.97 -1.61 33.50
N ASN A 26 -36.76 -0.90 34.31
CA ASN A 26 -37.24 0.46 34.11
C ASN A 26 -36.09 1.48 34.00
N VAL A 27 -36.13 2.35 32.98
CA VAL A 27 -35.33 3.58 32.91
C VAL A 27 -36.21 4.75 33.35
N THR A 28 -35.88 5.32 34.51
CA THR A 28 -36.44 6.56 35.03
C THR A 28 -35.76 7.75 34.36
N THR A 29 -36.53 8.66 33.78
CA THR A 29 -36.06 9.93 33.23
C THR A 29 -35.65 10.89 34.34
N MET A 30 -34.42 11.41 34.32
CA MET A 30 -34.05 12.65 35.01
C MET A 30 -33.28 13.58 34.07
N SER A 31 -33.87 14.74 33.84
CA SER A 31 -33.25 15.90 33.22
C SER A 31 -32.22 16.50 34.17
N ASN A 32 -31.02 16.85 33.70
CA ASN A 32 -30.19 17.83 34.39
C ASN A 32 -29.37 18.68 33.40
N THR A 33 -29.50 19.98 33.64
CA THR A 33 -28.88 21.15 33.01
C THR A 33 -27.35 21.17 33.15
N THR A 34 -26.64 21.48 32.06
CA THR A 34 -25.20 21.80 32.06
C THR A 34 -24.97 23.31 32.01
N THR A 35 -24.25 23.80 33.01
CA THR A 35 -23.76 25.18 33.16
C THR A 35 -22.48 25.36 32.37
N SER A 36 -22.36 26.45 31.60
CA SER A 36 -21.14 26.81 30.85
C SER A 36 -20.13 27.53 31.74
N THR A 37 -18.88 27.06 31.78
CA THR A 37 -17.72 27.86 32.22
C THR A 37 -16.81 28.09 31.02
N SER A 38 -16.66 29.35 30.67
CA SER A 38 -15.79 29.87 29.60
C SER A 38 -14.37 30.12 30.13
N GLU A 39 -13.38 29.45 29.55
CA GLU A 39 -11.97 29.84 29.67
C GLU A 39 -11.47 30.45 28.35
N THR A 40 -10.84 31.61 28.50
CA THR A 40 -10.37 32.49 27.43
C THR A 40 -8.99 32.05 26.96
N ILE A 41 -8.82 31.69 25.69
CA ILE A 41 -7.49 31.57 25.06
C ILE A 41 -7.29 32.78 24.14
N LEU A 42 -6.18 33.48 24.38
CA LEU A 42 -5.74 34.68 23.69
C LEU A 42 -5.39 34.37 22.22
N SER A 43 -6.04 35.07 21.30
CA SER A 43 -5.74 35.07 19.87
C SER A 43 -4.54 35.96 19.54
N TYR A 44 -3.55 35.43 18.82
CA TYR A 44 -2.61 36.24 18.05
C TYR A 44 -2.96 36.17 16.56
N SER A 45 -2.97 37.34 15.93
CA SER A 45 -3.51 37.63 14.60
C SER A 45 -2.48 37.59 13.48
N ASN A 46 -2.88 36.93 12.38
CA ASN A 46 -2.61 37.14 10.95
C ASN A 46 -1.19 37.15 10.37
N THR A 47 -0.96 36.18 9.47
CA THR A 47 -0.42 36.42 8.12
C THR A 47 -1.27 35.66 7.09
N THR A 48 -1.63 36.36 6.02
CA THR A 48 -2.56 35.94 4.98
C THR A 48 -1.89 34.94 4.04
N THR A 49 -2.29 33.66 4.11
CA THR A 49 -1.98 32.66 3.08
C THR A 49 -3.31 32.28 2.45
N SER A 50 -3.43 32.39 1.12
CA SER A 50 -4.60 31.97 0.36
C SER A 50 -4.71 30.45 0.38
N THR A 51 -5.33 29.91 1.42
CA THR A 51 -5.84 28.54 1.46
C THR A 51 -7.04 28.45 0.54
N THR A 52 -6.91 27.70 -0.56
CA THR A 52 -8.08 27.25 -1.31
C THR A 52 -8.72 26.13 -0.50
N THR A 53 -9.58 26.47 0.46
CA THR A 53 -10.39 25.48 1.17
C THR A 53 -11.37 24.89 0.17
N VAL A 54 -11.09 23.67 -0.32
CA VAL A 54 -12.06 22.90 -1.11
C VAL A 54 -13.26 22.68 -0.22
N THR A 55 -14.41 23.24 -0.60
CA THR A 55 -15.69 22.95 0.07
C THR A 55 -16.16 21.60 -0.44
N THR A 56 -15.70 20.53 0.19
CA THR A 56 -16.15 19.15 -0.10
C THR A 56 -17.60 19.04 0.35
N THR A 57 -18.56 19.16 -0.57
CA THR A 57 -19.96 18.85 -0.27
C THR A 57 -20.10 17.33 -0.32
N THR A 58 -19.81 16.66 0.80
CA THR A 58 -19.96 15.22 0.96
C THR A 58 -21.45 14.90 1.07
N VAL A 59 -22.04 14.35 0.00
CA VAL A 59 -23.40 13.80 0.06
C VAL A 59 -23.30 12.29 0.15
N THR A 60 -23.64 11.75 1.32
CA THR A 60 -23.75 10.30 1.53
C THR A 60 -25.09 9.83 1.00
N THR A 61 -25.09 8.94 0.00
CA THR A 61 -26.32 8.38 -0.58
C THR A 61 -26.31 6.85 -0.51
N THR A 62 -27.47 6.25 -0.25
CA THR A 62 -27.67 4.77 -0.29
C THR A 62 -28.08 4.27 -1.67
N THR A 63 -28.38 5.17 -2.60
CA THR A 63 -28.73 4.83 -3.99
C THR A 63 -27.50 4.87 -4.90
N PHE A 64 -27.43 3.91 -5.84
CA PHE A 64 -26.38 3.82 -6.86
C PHE A 64 -26.11 5.18 -7.52
N PRO A 65 -24.84 5.57 -7.72
CA PRO A 65 -24.52 6.88 -8.26
C PRO A 65 -24.99 7.03 -9.71
N THR A 66 -25.21 8.29 -10.12
CA THR A 66 -25.49 8.69 -11.51
C THR A 66 -24.36 8.34 -12.50
N MET A 67 -23.20 7.88 -12.02
CA MET A 67 -22.16 7.30 -12.87
C MET A 67 -22.35 5.79 -12.98
N TYR A 68 -22.94 5.34 -14.08
CA TYR A 68 -22.91 3.94 -14.47
C TYR A 68 -21.47 3.54 -14.84
N THR A 69 -21.10 2.28 -14.59
CA THR A 69 -19.81 1.69 -15.00
C THR A 69 -19.47 1.92 -16.48
N GLY A 70 -20.46 2.14 -17.35
CA GLY A 70 -20.25 2.51 -18.76
C GLY A 70 -19.86 3.98 -19.03
N MET A 71 -19.80 4.84 -18.02
CA MET A 71 -19.33 6.24 -18.13
C MET A 71 -18.05 6.51 -17.33
N ALA A 72 -17.53 5.52 -16.61
CA ALA A 72 -16.28 5.66 -15.86
C ALA A 72 -15.08 5.55 -16.81
N VAL A 73 -14.16 6.51 -16.73
CA VAL A 73 -12.88 6.52 -17.45
C VAL A 73 -11.81 5.77 -16.66
N SER A 74 -11.92 5.77 -15.32
CA SER A 74 -11.02 5.02 -14.44
C SER A 74 -11.78 4.42 -13.25
N GLU A 75 -11.35 3.24 -12.84
CA GLU A 75 -11.96 2.41 -11.80
C GLU A 75 -10.86 1.85 -10.89
N PHE A 76 -11.06 1.87 -9.57
CA PHE A 76 -10.08 1.40 -8.58
C PHE A 76 -10.74 0.52 -7.52
N LEU A 77 -9.97 -0.43 -6.99
CA LEU A 77 -10.38 -1.29 -5.87
C LEU A 77 -9.23 -1.36 -4.86
N LEU A 78 -9.53 -1.08 -3.59
CA LEU A 78 -8.54 -1.10 -2.51
C LEU A 78 -9.16 -1.57 -1.19
N ALA A 79 -8.29 -1.84 -0.23
CA ALA A 79 -8.63 -1.93 1.18
C ALA A 79 -7.65 -1.07 2.00
N ILE A 80 -7.98 -0.89 3.26
CA ILE A 80 -7.17 -0.19 4.25
C ILE A 80 -6.72 -1.21 5.29
N SER A 81 -5.46 -1.17 5.69
CA SER A 81 -4.90 -2.09 6.69
C SER A 81 -4.89 -1.47 8.09
N LYS A 82 -4.64 -2.29 9.11
CA LYS A 82 -4.41 -1.79 10.46
C LYS A 82 -3.00 -1.26 10.62
N HIS A 83 -2.87 -0.36 11.60
CA HIS A 83 -1.61 0.11 12.12
C HIS A 83 -1.24 -0.66 13.40
N LYS A 84 -0.06 -0.33 13.93
CA LYS A 84 0.50 -0.83 15.19
C LYS A 84 -0.54 -1.17 16.27
N ASN A 85 -0.41 -2.38 16.82
CA ASN A 85 -1.24 -3.00 17.84
C ASN A 85 -2.70 -3.20 17.40
N HIS A 86 -2.92 -3.59 16.15
CA HIS A 86 -4.24 -3.77 15.55
C HIS A 86 -5.17 -2.55 15.66
N GLN A 87 -4.57 -1.36 15.75
CA GLN A 87 -5.32 -0.11 15.84
C GLN A 87 -5.59 0.44 14.45
N ASN A 88 -6.65 1.23 14.32
CA ASN A 88 -6.83 2.03 13.11
C ASN A 88 -5.76 3.14 13.07
N ALA A 89 -5.53 3.68 11.87
CA ALA A 89 -4.92 4.99 11.75
C ALA A 89 -5.79 6.05 12.47
N ASP A 90 -5.18 7.16 12.86
CA ASP A 90 -5.91 8.29 13.44
C ASP A 90 -6.61 9.09 12.32
N ASN A 91 -5.98 9.16 11.14
CA ASN A 91 -6.56 9.74 9.94
C ASN A 91 -6.21 8.91 8.70
N ILE A 92 -7.17 8.81 7.77
CA ILE A 92 -6.98 8.15 6.47
C ILE A 92 -7.48 9.09 5.39
N SER A 93 -6.72 9.24 4.33
CA SER A 93 -7.09 10.09 3.20
C SER A 93 -6.79 9.41 1.88
N LEU A 94 -7.75 9.48 0.97
CA LEU A 94 -7.50 9.27 -0.45
C LEU A 94 -6.98 10.59 -1.02
N VAL A 95 -5.82 10.53 -1.65
CA VAL A 95 -5.26 11.66 -2.40
C VAL A 95 -5.47 11.36 -3.88
N VAL A 96 -6.34 12.16 -4.50
CA VAL A 96 -6.74 12.02 -5.89
C VAL A 96 -6.17 13.16 -6.70
N THR A 97 -5.36 12.83 -7.70
CA THR A 97 -4.82 13.81 -8.65
C THR A 97 -5.49 13.66 -10.02
N SER A 98 -5.80 14.78 -10.67
CA SER A 98 -6.41 14.79 -12.01
C SER A 98 -5.91 15.96 -12.85
N SER A 99 -5.91 15.80 -14.17
CA SER A 99 -5.54 16.86 -15.13
C SER A 99 -6.73 17.77 -15.50
N GLU A 100 -7.95 17.43 -15.08
CA GLU A 100 -9.19 18.15 -15.37
C GLU A 100 -10.18 18.09 -14.20
N ASN A 101 -11.27 18.87 -14.27
CA ASN A 101 -12.36 18.80 -13.30
C ASN A 101 -13.23 17.58 -13.60
N GLY A 102 -13.69 16.89 -12.56
CA GLY A 102 -14.44 15.65 -12.72
C GLY A 102 -15.35 15.33 -11.55
N LYS A 103 -15.91 14.13 -11.59
CA LYS A 103 -16.74 13.55 -10.53
C LYS A 103 -16.23 12.16 -10.23
N ILE A 104 -16.22 11.83 -8.95
CA ILE A 104 -15.88 10.51 -8.45
C ILE A 104 -16.99 9.99 -7.54
N SER A 105 -17.16 8.68 -7.53
CA SER A 105 -18.06 7.95 -6.65
C SER A 105 -17.28 6.88 -5.92
N ILE A 106 -17.25 6.95 -4.59
CA ILE A 106 -16.53 6.02 -3.72
C ILE A 106 -17.56 5.18 -2.98
N TYR A 107 -17.61 3.88 -3.27
CA TYR A 107 -18.41 2.91 -2.53
C TYR A 107 -17.58 2.30 -1.41
N SER A 108 -18.17 2.22 -0.22
CA SER A 108 -17.61 1.46 0.89
C SER A 108 -18.49 0.26 1.20
N ALA A 109 -17.91 -0.94 1.13
CA ALA A 109 -18.58 -2.16 1.53
C ALA A 109 -18.94 -2.17 3.03
N TYR A 110 -18.16 -1.46 3.85
CA TYR A 110 -18.36 -1.42 5.30
C TYR A 110 -19.62 -0.64 5.68
N THR A 111 -19.81 0.54 5.10
CA THR A 111 -20.98 1.38 5.36
C THR A 111 -22.14 1.08 4.40
N GLN A 112 -21.90 0.26 3.37
CA GLN A 112 -22.84 -0.04 2.29
C GLN A 112 -23.42 1.23 1.64
N SER A 113 -22.58 2.23 1.46
CA SER A 113 -22.98 3.56 0.99
C SER A 113 -21.95 4.18 0.04
N PHE A 114 -22.41 5.19 -0.70
CA PHE A 114 -21.58 5.94 -1.62
C PHE A 114 -21.26 7.33 -1.07
N ILE A 115 -20.03 7.77 -1.34
CA ILE A 115 -19.58 9.15 -1.23
C ILE A 115 -19.37 9.68 -2.64
N ASN A 116 -20.15 10.68 -3.03
CA ASN A 116 -19.98 11.36 -4.32
C ASN A 116 -19.22 12.67 -4.12
N VAL A 117 -18.16 12.87 -4.90
CA VAL A 117 -17.29 14.06 -4.79
C VAL A 117 -17.11 14.68 -6.17
N THR A 118 -17.22 16.00 -6.26
CA THR A 118 -16.74 16.75 -7.43
C THR A 118 -15.29 17.10 -7.19
N ILE A 119 -14.41 16.68 -8.09
CA ILE A 119 -12.97 16.94 -8.00
C ILE A 119 -12.58 18.07 -8.96
N SER A 120 -11.58 18.84 -8.55
CA SER A 120 -10.97 19.88 -9.37
C SER A 120 -9.68 19.36 -10.01
N LYS A 121 -9.25 19.98 -11.11
CA LYS A 121 -7.91 19.79 -11.66
C LYS A 121 -6.86 19.99 -10.56
N GLY A 122 -5.87 19.12 -10.51
CA GLY A 122 -4.83 19.08 -9.49
C GLY A 122 -5.14 18.09 -8.38
N ARG A 123 -4.77 18.43 -7.14
CA ARG A 123 -4.91 17.60 -5.94
C ARG A 123 -6.28 17.76 -5.30
N ASN A 124 -6.87 16.63 -4.90
CA ASN A 124 -8.08 16.54 -4.10
C ASN A 124 -7.82 15.57 -2.93
N VAL A 125 -8.16 15.96 -1.71
CA VAL A 125 -7.97 15.12 -0.51
C VAL A 125 -9.34 14.74 0.04
N ILE A 126 -9.59 13.44 0.19
CA ILE A 126 -10.88 12.91 0.60
C ILE A 126 -10.66 12.10 1.88
N PRO A 127 -11.17 12.56 3.03
CA PRO A 127 -11.03 11.81 4.27
C PRO A 127 -11.87 10.53 4.22
N MET A 128 -11.32 9.45 4.77
CA MET A 128 -11.98 8.16 4.92
C MET A 128 -12.17 7.83 6.40
N ASP A 129 -13.22 7.08 6.72
CA ASP A 129 -13.49 6.63 8.08
C ASP A 129 -12.48 5.55 8.49
N PRO A 130 -11.64 5.77 9.53
CA PRO A 130 -10.64 4.79 9.94
C PRO A 130 -11.22 3.43 10.39
N SER A 131 -12.51 3.35 10.74
CA SER A 131 -13.18 2.09 11.08
C SER A 131 -13.30 1.10 9.90
N GLN A 132 -13.04 1.56 8.67
CA GLN A 132 -13.01 0.75 7.46
C GLN A 132 -11.77 -0.14 7.34
N ALA A 133 -10.75 0.04 8.21
CA ALA A 133 -9.55 -0.79 8.20
C ALA A 133 -9.85 -2.27 8.50
N VAL A 134 -9.33 -3.18 7.67
CA VAL A 134 -9.48 -4.64 7.81
C VAL A 134 -8.85 -5.10 9.11
N SER A 135 -9.60 -5.82 9.95
CA SER A 135 -9.32 -5.92 11.38
C SER A 135 -9.08 -7.32 11.93
N ILE A 136 -9.44 -8.36 11.17
CA ILE A 136 -9.30 -9.74 11.62
C ILE A 136 -8.87 -10.64 10.46
N PRO A 137 -8.20 -11.77 10.73
CA PRO A 137 -7.89 -12.74 9.70
C PRO A 137 -9.10 -13.61 9.36
N TRP A 138 -10.08 -12.96 8.72
CA TRP A 138 -11.34 -13.50 8.22
C TRP A 138 -11.90 -12.63 7.09
N ASN A 139 -13.00 -13.08 6.49
CA ASN A 139 -13.74 -12.29 5.51
C ASN A 139 -14.43 -11.10 6.18
N GLU A 140 -14.25 -9.91 5.61
CA GLU A 140 -14.94 -8.69 6.03
C GLU A 140 -15.45 -7.90 4.82
N GLN A 141 -16.57 -7.20 4.96
CA GLN A 141 -17.05 -6.27 3.94
C GLN A 141 -16.32 -4.93 4.08
N LYS A 142 -15.07 -4.87 3.65
CA LYS A 142 -14.20 -3.68 3.82
C LYS A 142 -13.51 -3.21 2.55
N GLY A 143 -13.91 -3.75 1.39
CA GLY A 143 -13.47 -3.23 0.10
C GLY A 143 -13.99 -1.82 -0.16
N ILE A 144 -13.12 -0.99 -0.73
CA ILE A 144 -13.43 0.35 -1.21
C ILE A 144 -13.30 0.35 -2.72
N HIS A 145 -14.37 0.75 -3.41
CA HIS A 145 -14.45 0.78 -4.87
C HIS A 145 -14.67 2.21 -5.35
N ILE A 146 -13.88 2.66 -6.31
CA ILE A 146 -13.87 4.05 -6.78
C ILE A 146 -14.13 4.08 -8.27
N LEU A 147 -15.09 4.90 -8.70
CA LEU A 147 -15.38 5.20 -10.10
C LEU A 147 -15.14 6.69 -10.36
N SER A 148 -14.53 7.04 -11.49
CA SER A 148 -14.30 8.41 -11.93
C SER A 148 -14.68 8.57 -13.41
N ASN A 149 -15.31 9.70 -13.78
CA ASN A 149 -15.58 10.03 -15.19
C ASN A 149 -14.41 10.72 -15.91
N VAL A 150 -13.29 10.93 -15.23
CA VAL A 150 -12.06 11.49 -15.78
C VAL A 150 -10.89 10.62 -15.38
N ASN A 151 -9.76 10.72 -16.09
CA ASN A 151 -8.56 10.01 -15.68
C ASN A 151 -8.02 10.60 -14.36
N ILE A 152 -7.71 9.73 -13.40
CA ILE A 152 -7.18 10.12 -12.10
C ILE A 152 -6.07 9.15 -11.67
N SER A 153 -5.20 9.63 -10.78
CA SER A 153 -4.36 8.76 -9.95
C SER A 153 -4.89 8.79 -8.52
N VAL A 154 -4.81 7.66 -7.83
CA VAL A 154 -5.23 7.53 -6.42
C VAL A 154 -4.07 7.00 -5.60
N SER A 155 -3.73 7.71 -4.53
CA SER A 155 -2.91 7.17 -3.45
C SER A 155 -3.68 7.19 -2.13
N VAL A 156 -3.35 6.24 -1.26
CA VAL A 156 -3.85 6.16 0.11
C VAL A 156 -2.75 6.66 1.02
N MET A 157 -3.17 7.37 2.06
CA MET A 157 -2.27 7.82 3.08
C MET A 157 -2.93 7.68 4.45
N GLU A 158 -2.17 7.08 5.35
CA GLU A 158 -2.61 6.71 6.67
C GLU A 158 -1.65 7.32 7.69
N ASN A 159 -2.19 8.08 8.62
CA ASN A 159 -1.43 8.74 9.68
C ASN A 159 -1.92 8.25 11.03
N LYS A 160 -0.97 7.85 11.86
CA LYS A 160 -1.18 7.55 13.28
C LYS A 160 -0.08 8.23 14.07
N ASN A 161 -0.38 8.72 15.27
CA ASN A 161 0.65 9.28 16.14
C ASN A 161 1.87 8.33 16.25
N GLY A 162 3.01 8.75 15.69
CA GLY A 162 4.26 7.98 15.64
C GLY A 162 4.37 6.90 14.55
N SER A 163 3.49 6.87 13.55
CA SER A 163 3.67 6.01 12.36
C SER A 163 2.79 6.45 11.19
N ASP A 164 3.41 6.66 10.02
CA ASP A 164 2.70 6.97 8.77
C ASP A 164 2.96 5.90 7.71
N THR A 165 2.05 5.76 6.76
CA THR A 165 2.28 4.96 5.57
C THR A 165 1.50 5.51 4.39
N ALA A 166 1.97 5.26 3.19
CA ALA A 166 1.31 5.68 1.97
C ALA A 166 1.60 4.68 0.85
N PHE A 167 0.63 4.49 -0.05
CA PHE A 167 0.78 3.62 -1.20
C PHE A 167 -0.07 4.10 -2.38
N SER A 168 0.38 3.81 -3.59
CA SER A 168 -0.41 4.04 -4.80
C SER A 168 -1.40 2.92 -5.04
N VAL A 169 -2.57 3.26 -5.57
CA VAL A 169 -3.63 2.32 -5.89
C VAL A 169 -3.59 2.01 -7.39
N LEU A 170 -3.53 0.73 -7.73
CA LEU A 170 -3.63 0.28 -9.11
C LEU A 170 -5.07 0.39 -9.60
N PRO A 171 -5.29 0.84 -10.85
CA PRO A 171 -6.61 0.78 -11.46
C PRO A 171 -7.04 -0.68 -11.64
N VAL A 172 -8.35 -0.92 -11.70
CA VAL A 172 -8.94 -2.25 -11.93
C VAL A 172 -8.42 -2.90 -13.21
N SER A 173 -8.10 -2.11 -14.24
CA SER A 173 -7.48 -2.59 -15.49
C SER A 173 -6.07 -3.16 -15.30
N GLY A 174 -5.40 -2.84 -14.20
CA GLY A 174 -4.10 -3.39 -13.80
C GLY A 174 -4.18 -4.46 -12.71
N LEU A 175 -5.38 -4.93 -12.35
CA LEU A 175 -5.55 -6.03 -11.40
C LEU A 175 -5.65 -7.37 -12.14
N PHE A 176 -4.97 -8.38 -11.62
CA PHE A 176 -4.93 -9.72 -12.20
C PHE A 176 -5.16 -10.78 -11.11
N MET A 177 -4.86 -12.04 -11.43
CA MET A 177 -5.18 -13.18 -10.57
C MET A 177 -4.01 -13.57 -9.68
N LYS A 178 -2.77 -13.31 -10.08
CA LYS A 178 -1.58 -13.90 -9.46
C LYS A 178 -0.68 -12.84 -8.85
N TYR A 179 -0.30 -13.04 -7.60
CA TYR A 179 0.57 -12.14 -6.84
C TYR A 179 1.59 -12.94 -6.05
N VAL A 180 2.73 -12.32 -5.77
CA VAL A 180 3.69 -12.78 -4.77
C VAL A 180 3.88 -11.66 -3.75
N ALA A 181 3.66 -11.93 -2.47
CA ALA A 181 3.68 -10.91 -1.44
C ALA A 181 5.11 -10.42 -1.15
N ALA A 182 5.24 -9.12 -0.87
CA ALA A 182 6.39 -8.55 -0.18
C ALA A 182 5.91 -7.91 1.12
N THR A 183 6.48 -8.32 2.25
CA THR A 183 6.19 -7.71 3.56
C THR A 183 7.48 -7.25 4.22
N ALA A 184 7.36 -6.38 5.23
CA ALA A 184 8.42 -6.25 6.23
C ALA A 184 8.19 -7.29 7.33
N LYS A 185 9.22 -7.62 8.11
CA LYS A 185 9.06 -8.50 9.27
C LYS A 185 8.28 -7.77 10.36
N GLY A 186 7.18 -8.35 10.82
CA GLY A 186 6.43 -7.85 11.98
C GLY A 186 7.22 -7.98 13.28
N THR A 187 7.01 -7.07 14.23
CA THR A 187 7.53 -7.21 15.60
C THR A 187 6.91 -8.40 16.33
N LYS A 188 7.46 -8.81 17.48
CA LYS A 188 7.00 -10.02 18.20
C LYS A 188 5.48 -10.10 18.41
N ASP A 189 4.85 -8.97 18.74
CA ASP A 189 3.44 -8.89 19.09
C ASP A 189 2.57 -8.26 17.98
N ASN A 190 3.16 -7.94 16.82
CA ASN A 190 2.44 -7.36 15.69
C ASN A 190 2.70 -8.12 14.39
N PRO A 191 1.70 -8.26 13.52
CA PRO A 191 1.84 -9.07 12.32
C PRO A 191 2.58 -8.37 11.17
N SER A 192 3.26 -9.19 10.36
CA SER A 192 3.27 -8.95 8.91
C SER A 192 1.97 -9.46 8.32
N PHE A 193 1.50 -8.83 7.23
CA PHE A 193 0.18 -9.15 6.68
C PHE A 193 0.13 -9.15 5.16
N VAL A 194 -0.88 -9.85 4.65
CA VAL A 194 -1.36 -9.78 3.26
C VAL A 194 -2.88 -9.59 3.28
N THR A 195 -3.38 -8.51 2.69
CA THR A 195 -4.82 -8.25 2.54
C THR A 195 -5.21 -8.42 1.08
N VAL A 196 -6.26 -9.19 0.82
CA VAL A 196 -6.83 -9.36 -0.52
C VAL A 196 -8.22 -8.74 -0.58
N VAL A 197 -8.61 -8.18 -1.73
CA VAL A 197 -9.95 -7.65 -1.99
C VAL A 197 -10.48 -8.24 -3.29
N ALA A 198 -11.68 -8.81 -3.26
CA ALA A 198 -12.30 -9.38 -4.46
C ALA A 198 -13.11 -8.34 -5.24
N LEU A 199 -12.86 -8.23 -6.55
CA LEU A 199 -13.65 -7.36 -7.43
C LEU A 199 -15.03 -7.94 -7.75
N GLN A 200 -15.13 -9.27 -7.78
CA GLN A 200 -16.29 -10.02 -8.23
C GLN A 200 -16.73 -11.02 -7.16
N LYS A 201 -18.01 -11.39 -7.19
CA LYS A 201 -18.52 -12.47 -6.33
C LYS A 201 -17.95 -13.83 -6.74
N ASP A 202 -18.07 -14.80 -5.83
CA ASP A 202 -17.62 -16.18 -6.07
C ASP A 202 -16.15 -16.22 -6.52
N THR A 203 -15.31 -15.39 -5.89
CA THR A 203 -13.86 -15.37 -6.12
C THR A 203 -13.20 -16.27 -5.09
N ARG A 204 -12.69 -17.43 -5.53
CA ARG A 204 -11.84 -18.26 -4.68
C ARG A 204 -10.41 -17.73 -4.76
N VAL A 205 -9.79 -17.52 -3.61
CA VAL A 205 -8.40 -17.08 -3.50
C VAL A 205 -7.61 -18.13 -2.74
N ARG A 206 -6.58 -18.66 -3.38
CA ARG A 206 -5.62 -19.60 -2.81
C ARG A 206 -4.42 -18.84 -2.27
N PHE A 207 -3.99 -19.19 -1.06
CA PHE A 207 -2.72 -18.76 -0.48
C PHE A 207 -1.78 -19.98 -0.43
N ASP A 208 -0.57 -19.84 -0.99
CA ASP A 208 0.53 -20.79 -0.79
C ASP A 208 1.55 -20.14 0.14
N LEU A 209 1.55 -20.58 1.40
CA LEU A 209 2.20 -19.84 2.48
C LEU A 209 3.72 -19.95 2.47
N GLN A 210 4.36 -18.80 2.60
CA GLN A 210 5.77 -18.69 2.93
C GLN A 210 5.93 -17.87 4.20
N ILE A 211 6.33 -18.54 5.28
CA ILE A 211 6.55 -17.93 6.60
C ILE A 211 8.04 -18.07 6.91
N ALA A 212 8.76 -16.94 6.96
CA ALA A 212 10.21 -16.94 7.08
C ALA A 212 10.71 -17.70 8.34
N ASP A 213 10.11 -17.41 9.50
CA ASP A 213 10.28 -18.21 10.72
C ASP A 213 9.33 -19.42 10.69
N LYS A 214 9.88 -20.59 10.32
CA LYS A 214 9.14 -21.87 10.22
C LYS A 214 8.56 -22.37 11.54
N SER A 215 8.91 -21.76 12.68
CA SER A 215 8.28 -22.07 13.98
C SER A 215 6.96 -21.35 14.21
N LYS A 216 6.61 -20.39 13.35
CA LYS A 216 5.38 -19.58 13.41
C LYS A 216 4.28 -20.14 12.53
N TYR A 217 3.06 -19.70 12.82
CA TYR A 217 1.85 -20.18 12.16
C TYR A 217 0.92 -19.02 11.84
N ALA A 218 0.26 -19.11 10.69
CA ALA A 218 -0.93 -18.31 10.41
C ALA A 218 -2.14 -18.94 11.10
N TYR A 219 -2.97 -18.09 11.71
CA TYR A 219 -4.24 -18.51 12.28
C TYR A 219 -5.37 -17.87 11.51
N ILE A 220 -6.32 -18.68 11.05
CA ILE A 220 -7.56 -18.16 10.47
C ILE A 220 -8.62 -18.15 11.58
N THR A 221 -9.16 -16.97 11.85
CA THR A 221 -10.17 -16.70 12.90
C THR A 221 -11.58 -16.81 12.29
N PRO A 222 -12.73 -16.65 12.99
CA PRO A 222 -12.94 -15.93 14.25
C PRO A 222 -12.42 -16.65 15.51
N TRP A 223 -12.16 -17.96 15.47
CA TRP A 223 -11.85 -18.75 16.69
C TRP A 223 -10.44 -19.35 16.77
N ARG A 224 -9.52 -19.01 15.85
CA ARG A 224 -8.17 -19.61 15.71
C ARG A 224 -8.18 -21.14 15.55
N ASN A 225 -9.26 -21.69 14.98
CA ASN A 225 -9.45 -23.13 14.84
C ASN A 225 -8.59 -23.74 13.72
N TYR A 226 -8.12 -22.91 12.80
CA TYR A 226 -7.30 -23.35 11.66
C TYR A 226 -5.92 -22.72 11.77
N ARG A 227 -4.92 -23.59 11.89
CA ARG A 227 -3.50 -23.25 11.98
C ARG A 227 -2.85 -23.73 10.70
N TYR A 228 -2.11 -22.84 10.05
CA TYR A 228 -1.34 -23.15 8.86
C TYR A 228 0.15 -22.86 9.06
N GLU A 229 0.98 -23.79 8.65
CA GLU A 229 2.44 -23.73 8.73
C GLU A 229 3.06 -23.27 7.41
N ASN A 230 4.37 -22.98 7.44
CA ASN A 230 5.12 -22.67 6.23
C ASN A 230 5.02 -23.81 5.20
N GLY A 231 4.67 -23.49 3.95
CA GLY A 231 4.55 -24.45 2.85
C GLY A 231 3.18 -25.11 2.73
N GLU A 232 2.26 -24.84 3.65
CA GLU A 232 0.86 -25.24 3.51
C GLU A 232 0.08 -24.25 2.63
N SER A 233 -1.06 -24.71 2.12
CA SER A 233 -1.95 -23.91 1.28
C SER A 233 -3.36 -23.96 1.81
N PHE A 234 -4.11 -22.88 1.59
CA PHE A 234 -5.55 -22.85 1.86
C PHE A 234 -6.29 -21.93 0.89
N ASP A 235 -7.59 -22.16 0.78
CA ASP A 235 -8.50 -21.36 -0.04
C ASP A 235 -9.45 -20.56 0.85
N VAL A 236 -9.75 -19.33 0.42
CA VAL A 236 -10.86 -18.53 0.94
C VAL A 236 -11.82 -18.20 -0.20
N LEU A 237 -13.11 -18.11 0.11
CA LEU A 237 -14.13 -17.71 -0.85
C LEU A 237 -14.57 -16.28 -0.52
N LEU A 238 -14.49 -15.37 -1.48
CA LEU A 238 -14.84 -13.97 -1.31
C LEU A 238 -15.98 -13.58 -2.24
N ASN A 239 -16.95 -12.86 -1.70
CA ASN A 239 -17.92 -12.11 -2.48
C ASN A 239 -17.34 -10.77 -2.95
N GLN A 240 -18.07 -10.10 -3.84
CA GLN A 240 -17.68 -8.79 -4.34
C GLN A 240 -17.45 -7.80 -3.19
N PHE A 241 -16.29 -7.15 -3.20
CA PHE A 241 -15.81 -6.18 -2.21
C PHE A 241 -15.62 -6.74 -0.79
N GLU A 242 -15.64 -8.06 -0.63
CA GLU A 242 -15.12 -8.69 0.58
C GLU A 242 -13.59 -8.68 0.55
N THR A 243 -13.03 -8.54 1.75
CA THR A 243 -11.59 -8.59 2.01
C THR A 243 -11.27 -9.83 2.81
N PHE A 244 -10.07 -10.38 2.64
CA PHE A 244 -9.49 -11.35 3.59
C PHE A 244 -8.10 -10.88 4.01
N HIS A 245 -7.80 -10.99 5.31
CA HIS A 245 -6.52 -10.58 5.89
C HIS A 245 -5.76 -11.81 6.37
N LEU A 246 -4.57 -12.05 5.84
CA LEU A 246 -3.64 -13.03 6.37
C LEU A 246 -2.65 -12.29 7.27
N GLU A 247 -2.45 -12.76 8.50
CA GLU A 247 -1.55 -12.13 9.46
C GLU A 247 -0.65 -13.18 10.16
N VAL A 248 0.63 -12.84 10.39
CA VAL A 248 1.53 -13.65 11.23
C VAL A 248 2.46 -12.78 12.06
N ASN A 249 2.40 -12.94 13.39
CA ASN A 249 3.20 -12.16 14.35
C ASN A 249 4.68 -12.54 14.36
N GLY A 250 5.54 -11.53 14.48
CA GLY A 250 6.97 -11.72 14.71
C GLY A 250 7.79 -12.26 13.54
N THR A 251 7.20 -12.32 12.34
CA THR A 251 7.81 -12.93 11.15
C THR A 251 7.43 -12.18 9.88
N ASP A 252 7.90 -12.70 8.76
CA ASP A 252 7.76 -12.13 7.42
C ASP A 252 7.00 -13.13 6.52
N LEU A 253 6.05 -12.60 5.75
CA LEU A 253 5.20 -13.33 4.79
C LEU A 253 5.66 -13.19 3.33
N SER A 254 6.80 -12.51 3.10
CA SER A 254 7.38 -12.33 1.77
C SER A 254 7.56 -13.68 1.07
N GLY A 255 7.18 -13.74 -0.20
CA GLY A 255 7.21 -14.97 -1.01
C GLY A 255 5.92 -15.78 -0.99
N THR A 256 4.95 -15.46 -0.12
CA THR A 256 3.62 -16.08 -0.15
C THR A 256 2.95 -15.80 -1.50
N PHE A 257 2.49 -16.85 -2.19
CA PHE A 257 1.70 -16.68 -3.42
C PHE A 257 0.23 -16.54 -3.11
N ILE A 258 -0.42 -15.70 -3.92
CA ILE A 258 -1.85 -15.47 -3.87
C ILE A 258 -2.40 -15.65 -5.28
N GLU A 259 -3.33 -16.58 -5.45
CA GLU A 259 -3.96 -16.87 -6.73
C GLU A 259 -5.49 -16.81 -6.61
N GLY A 260 -6.10 -15.82 -7.25
CA GLY A 260 -7.54 -15.70 -7.39
C GLY A 260 -8.06 -16.42 -8.63
N THR A 261 -9.27 -16.98 -8.57
CA THR A 261 -9.99 -17.45 -9.77
C THR A 261 -10.51 -16.31 -10.65
N ARG A 262 -10.42 -15.07 -10.15
CA ARG A 262 -10.85 -13.80 -10.76
C ARG A 262 -9.88 -12.70 -10.32
N PRO A 263 -9.84 -11.53 -11.00
CA PRO A 263 -9.00 -10.42 -10.58
C PRO A 263 -9.25 -9.98 -9.13
N ILE A 264 -8.17 -9.73 -8.39
CA ILE A 264 -8.16 -9.29 -7.00
C ILE A 264 -7.20 -8.11 -6.82
N ALA A 265 -7.40 -7.31 -5.77
CA ALA A 265 -6.39 -6.37 -5.29
C ALA A 265 -5.63 -7.00 -4.11
N VAL A 266 -4.33 -6.76 -4.01
CA VAL A 266 -3.48 -7.28 -2.93
C VAL A 266 -2.69 -6.14 -2.30
N LEU A 267 -2.77 -6.03 -0.98
CA LEU A 267 -1.91 -5.19 -0.16
C LEU A 267 -1.04 -6.08 0.72
N ALA A 268 0.18 -5.68 0.99
CA ALA A 268 1.07 -6.41 1.88
C ALA A 268 1.96 -5.45 2.66
N GLY A 269 2.36 -5.86 3.85
CA GLY A 269 3.05 -4.97 4.77
C GLY A 269 3.31 -5.56 6.14
N ALA A 270 3.52 -4.66 7.10
CA ALA A 270 3.57 -4.98 8.53
C ALA A 270 2.91 -3.87 9.35
N GLU A 271 2.08 -4.25 10.32
CA GLU A 271 1.45 -3.29 11.24
C GLU A 271 2.48 -2.55 12.09
N SER A 272 3.60 -3.21 12.39
CA SER A 272 4.70 -2.64 13.15
C SER A 272 5.98 -3.41 12.84
N THR A 273 6.98 -2.69 12.32
CA THR A 273 8.28 -3.23 11.92
C THR A 273 9.44 -2.35 12.38
N VAL A 274 10.62 -2.99 12.51
CA VAL A 274 11.93 -2.35 12.64
C VAL A 274 12.74 -2.79 11.42
N ILE A 275 13.37 -1.84 10.73
CA ILE A 275 14.14 -2.08 9.50
C ILE A 275 15.59 -1.61 9.74
N PRO A 276 16.60 -2.49 9.63
CA PRO A 276 16.49 -3.95 9.56
C PRO A 276 16.03 -4.56 10.90
N SER A 277 15.37 -5.72 10.87
CA SER A 277 14.71 -6.28 12.07
C SER A 277 15.64 -6.68 13.23
N LEU A 278 16.95 -6.77 12.98
CA LEU A 278 17.98 -7.13 13.96
C LEU A 278 18.66 -5.92 14.61
N SER A 279 18.34 -4.69 14.18
CA SER A 279 19.01 -3.48 14.68
C SER A 279 18.54 -3.04 16.07
N CYS A 280 17.47 -3.63 16.61
CA CYS A 280 16.88 -3.22 17.87
C CYS A 280 17.14 -4.18 19.03
N THR A 281 17.70 -3.66 20.13
CA THR A 281 17.91 -4.42 21.37
C THR A 281 17.10 -3.90 22.56
N GLN A 282 16.59 -2.66 22.53
CA GLN A 282 15.66 -2.08 23.53
C GLN A 282 15.03 -0.77 23.02
N ASN A 283 13.75 -0.51 23.34
CA ASN A 283 13.01 0.75 23.11
C ASN A 283 13.06 1.35 21.69
N CYS A 284 12.99 0.54 20.64
CA CYS A 284 12.96 1.07 19.29
C CYS A 284 11.55 1.47 18.88
N GLU A 285 11.45 2.62 18.24
CA GLU A 285 10.26 3.00 17.53
C GLU A 285 10.08 2.13 16.29
N THR A 286 8.83 1.89 15.94
CA THR A 286 8.41 0.94 14.93
C THR A 286 7.53 1.65 13.92
N GLN A 287 7.61 1.26 12.65
CA GLN A 287 6.75 1.81 11.61
C GLN A 287 5.70 0.81 11.14
N THR A 288 4.54 1.32 10.79
CA THR A 288 3.57 0.65 9.91
C THR A 288 4.07 0.83 8.48
N VAL A 289 4.10 -0.24 7.70
CA VAL A 289 4.40 -0.17 6.27
C VAL A 289 3.35 -0.96 5.51
N THR A 290 2.74 -0.33 4.52
CA THR A 290 1.73 -0.95 3.65
C THR A 290 2.03 -0.57 2.21
N GLN A 291 2.01 -1.53 1.30
CA GLN A 291 2.07 -1.27 -0.14
C GLN A 291 1.00 -2.08 -0.86
N MET A 292 0.43 -1.52 -1.94
CA MET A 292 -0.31 -2.31 -2.90
C MET A 292 0.69 -3.10 -3.77
N ILE A 293 0.51 -4.41 -3.86
CA ILE A 293 1.41 -5.30 -4.57
C ILE A 293 0.96 -5.41 -6.03
N PRO A 294 1.85 -5.20 -7.01
CA PRO A 294 1.54 -5.43 -8.41
C PRO A 294 1.40 -6.94 -8.69
N PRO A 295 0.53 -7.34 -9.63
CA PRO A 295 0.40 -8.73 -10.03
C PRO A 295 1.65 -9.24 -10.75
N ILE A 296 1.82 -10.56 -10.77
CA ILE A 296 2.94 -11.24 -11.44
C ILE A 296 3.01 -10.86 -12.92
N GLU A 297 1.87 -10.74 -13.58
CA GLU A 297 1.75 -10.31 -14.98
C GLU A 297 2.33 -8.90 -15.24
N GLY A 298 2.37 -8.07 -14.20
CA GLY A 298 2.95 -6.73 -14.26
C GLY A 298 4.41 -6.65 -13.83
N LEU A 299 5.02 -7.72 -13.32
CA LEU A 299 6.39 -7.68 -12.83
C LEU A 299 7.38 -7.59 -13.99
N GLY A 300 8.46 -6.84 -13.76
CA GLY A 300 9.55 -6.67 -14.73
C GLY A 300 10.82 -7.41 -14.32
N THR A 301 11.85 -7.23 -15.14
CA THR A 301 13.16 -7.88 -14.96
C THR A 301 14.30 -6.90 -14.71
N GLU A 302 14.07 -5.60 -14.83
CA GLU A 302 15.07 -4.55 -14.78
C GLU A 302 14.65 -3.46 -13.79
N PHE A 303 15.50 -3.13 -12.82
CA PHE A 303 15.18 -2.17 -11.76
C PHE A 303 16.35 -1.25 -11.46
N ILE A 304 16.02 -0.03 -11.07
CA ILE A 304 16.96 0.97 -10.59
C ILE A 304 16.44 1.46 -9.25
N LEU A 305 17.22 1.24 -8.21
CA LEU A 305 16.91 1.67 -6.85
C LEU A 305 17.74 2.93 -6.58
N PRO A 306 17.10 4.10 -6.44
CA PRO A 306 17.81 5.30 -6.00
C PRO A 306 18.32 5.11 -4.57
N LYS A 307 19.36 5.86 -4.17
CA LYS A 307 19.62 6.05 -2.75
C LYS A 307 18.41 6.75 -2.11
N LEU A 308 18.17 6.53 -0.83
CA LEU A 308 17.21 7.31 -0.07
C LEU A 308 17.95 8.50 0.55
N GLU A 309 17.56 9.72 0.17
CA GLU A 309 18.11 10.92 0.79
C GLU A 309 17.90 10.87 2.31
N ASP A 310 18.85 11.44 3.06
CA ASP A 310 18.91 11.38 4.52
C ASP A 310 19.08 9.98 5.13
N ARG A 311 19.44 8.98 4.33
CA ARG A 311 19.77 7.63 4.79
C ARG A 311 21.16 7.24 4.30
N SER A 312 21.98 6.71 5.23
CA SER A 312 23.30 6.16 4.90
C SER A 312 23.22 4.74 4.33
N LYS A 313 22.07 4.08 4.53
CA LYS A 313 21.79 2.71 4.13
C LYS A 313 20.29 2.51 3.88
N PHE A 314 19.97 1.48 3.12
CA PHE A 314 18.62 0.99 2.96
C PHE A 314 18.64 -0.53 2.75
N ILE A 315 17.51 -1.17 2.98
CA ILE A 315 17.33 -2.59 2.69
C ILE A 315 16.57 -2.73 1.38
N TYR A 316 16.89 -3.71 0.55
CA TYR A 316 16.02 -4.11 -0.53
C TYR A 316 15.77 -5.61 -0.52
N LYS A 317 14.56 -6.02 -0.93
CA LYS A 317 14.23 -7.43 -1.15
C LYS A 317 14.04 -7.69 -2.64
N VAL A 318 14.55 -8.83 -3.07
CA VAL A 318 14.25 -9.43 -4.37
C VAL A 318 13.45 -10.70 -4.13
N ILE A 319 12.28 -10.78 -4.77
CA ILE A 319 11.37 -11.91 -4.64
C ILE A 319 11.08 -12.47 -6.03
N SER A 320 11.32 -13.76 -6.22
CA SER A 320 11.14 -14.39 -7.52
C SER A 320 9.69 -14.82 -7.75
N SER A 321 9.13 -14.47 -8.91
CA SER A 321 7.84 -15.03 -9.34
C SER A 321 7.94 -16.50 -9.77
N GLU A 322 9.13 -16.93 -10.19
CA GLU A 322 9.41 -18.28 -10.70
C GLU A 322 10.69 -18.86 -10.07
N GLY A 323 10.78 -20.19 -10.01
CA GLY A 323 12.01 -20.87 -9.59
C GLY A 323 13.10 -20.80 -10.64
N GLY A 324 14.36 -20.93 -10.21
CA GLY A 324 15.54 -20.84 -11.07
C GLY A 324 15.69 -19.46 -11.71
N THR A 325 15.42 -18.40 -10.95
CA THR A 325 15.60 -17.02 -11.36
C THR A 325 17.02 -16.56 -10.99
N HIS A 326 17.79 -16.12 -11.98
CA HIS A 326 19.15 -15.60 -11.81
C HIS A 326 19.10 -14.09 -11.84
N VAL A 327 19.61 -13.46 -10.78
CA VAL A 327 19.59 -12.01 -10.63
C VAL A 327 21.01 -11.48 -10.54
N THR A 328 21.30 -10.44 -11.31
CA THR A 328 22.57 -9.73 -11.33
C THR A 328 22.34 -8.30 -10.87
N THR A 329 23.11 -7.85 -9.89
CA THR A 329 23.18 -6.46 -9.45
C THR A 329 24.54 -5.85 -9.77
N ASN A 330 24.68 -4.54 -9.61
CA ASN A 330 25.99 -3.88 -9.64
C ASN A 330 26.89 -4.24 -8.45
N THR A 331 26.40 -4.99 -7.47
CA THR A 331 27.14 -5.39 -6.25
C THR A 331 27.35 -6.90 -6.12
N GLY A 332 26.72 -7.72 -6.97
CA GLY A 332 26.87 -9.18 -6.94
C GLY A 332 25.79 -9.91 -7.73
N THR A 333 25.67 -11.21 -7.50
CA THR A 333 24.67 -12.08 -8.11
C THR A 333 23.92 -12.86 -7.04
N MET A 334 22.68 -13.23 -7.31
CA MET A 334 21.86 -14.06 -6.43
C MET A 334 21.02 -15.03 -7.25
N ASP A 335 20.88 -16.25 -6.75
CA ASP A 335 20.10 -17.33 -7.37
C ASP A 335 18.88 -17.64 -6.52
N LEU A 336 17.71 -17.46 -7.11
CA LEU A 336 16.42 -17.69 -6.48
C LEU A 336 15.86 -19.00 -7.02
N THR A 337 15.98 -20.07 -6.23
CA THR A 337 15.81 -21.45 -6.70
C THR A 337 14.36 -21.89 -6.84
N SER A 338 13.45 -21.37 -6.01
CA SER A 338 12.03 -21.70 -6.00
C SER A 338 11.16 -20.45 -6.23
N PRO A 339 9.94 -20.59 -6.78
CA PRO A 339 8.97 -19.50 -6.74
C PRO A 339 8.83 -18.98 -5.31
N GLY A 340 8.78 -17.66 -5.14
CA GLY A 340 8.64 -17.03 -3.82
C GLY A 340 9.93 -16.95 -3.02
N SER A 341 11.06 -17.44 -3.55
CA SER A 341 12.36 -17.22 -2.90
C SER A 341 12.57 -15.73 -2.62
N VAL A 342 13.06 -15.42 -1.43
CA VAL A 342 13.29 -14.05 -0.96
C VAL A 342 14.77 -13.89 -0.64
N VAL A 343 15.37 -12.85 -1.17
CA VAL A 343 16.70 -12.39 -0.76
C VAL A 343 16.58 -10.97 -0.25
N GLU A 344 16.99 -10.74 0.99
CA GLU A 344 17.07 -9.41 1.61
C GLU A 344 18.54 -8.97 1.64
N VAL A 345 18.82 -7.76 1.17
CA VAL A 345 20.17 -7.21 1.07
C VAL A 345 20.21 -5.81 1.66
N GLU A 346 21.22 -5.54 2.48
CA GLU A 346 21.56 -4.18 2.92
C GLU A 346 22.42 -3.50 1.85
N ALA A 347 21.94 -2.37 1.34
CA ALA A 347 22.69 -1.48 0.46
C ALA A 347 23.22 -0.29 1.27
N THR A 348 24.47 0.08 0.98
CA THR A 348 25.05 1.35 1.44
C THR A 348 24.65 2.47 0.49
N ASN A 349 24.94 3.73 0.85
CA ASN A 349 24.51 4.98 0.19
C ASN A 349 24.91 5.18 -1.30
N HIS A 350 24.60 4.21 -2.16
CA HIS A 350 24.82 4.22 -3.61
C HIS A 350 23.59 3.60 -4.30
N PRO A 351 23.27 4.02 -5.54
CA PRO A 351 22.19 3.40 -6.29
C PRO A 351 22.50 1.93 -6.62
N ILE A 352 21.44 1.12 -6.72
CA ILE A 352 21.52 -0.29 -7.08
C ILE A 352 20.83 -0.50 -8.42
N SER A 353 21.47 -1.21 -9.34
CA SER A 353 20.83 -1.72 -10.55
C SER A 353 20.62 -3.20 -10.38
N ILE A 354 19.46 -3.69 -10.80
CA ILE A 354 19.07 -5.08 -10.71
C ILE A 354 18.58 -5.52 -12.08
N SER A 355 19.08 -6.65 -12.55
CA SER A 355 18.56 -7.32 -13.73
C SER A 355 18.37 -8.80 -13.46
N SER A 356 17.41 -9.40 -14.13
CA SER A 356 17.06 -10.81 -13.95
C SER A 356 16.70 -11.46 -15.28
N ASP A 357 16.75 -12.80 -15.33
CA ASP A 357 16.30 -13.59 -16.47
C ASP A 357 14.79 -13.87 -16.46
N LYS A 358 14.11 -13.66 -15.32
CA LYS A 358 12.67 -13.87 -15.11
C LYS A 358 12.05 -12.76 -14.25
N PRO A 359 10.73 -12.52 -14.33
CA PRO A 359 10.09 -11.45 -13.57
C PRO A 359 10.29 -11.59 -12.05
N ILE A 360 10.61 -10.48 -11.40
CA ILE A 360 10.82 -10.39 -9.95
C ILE A 360 10.03 -9.23 -9.36
N LEU A 361 9.68 -9.32 -8.09
CA LEU A 361 9.20 -8.20 -7.29
C LEU A 361 10.37 -7.64 -6.49
N VAL A 362 10.55 -6.32 -6.55
CA VAL A 362 11.57 -5.61 -5.78
C VAL A 362 10.92 -4.57 -4.89
N VAL A 363 11.31 -4.57 -3.61
CA VAL A 363 10.91 -3.54 -2.65
C VAL A 363 12.14 -2.92 -2.01
N GLN A 364 12.12 -1.61 -1.80
CA GLN A 364 13.12 -0.86 -1.06
C GLN A 364 12.55 -0.43 0.28
N MET A 365 13.35 -0.50 1.33
CA MET A 365 12.94 -0.17 2.68
C MET A 365 13.97 0.75 3.35
N ALA A 366 13.50 1.89 3.85
CA ALA A 366 14.32 2.81 4.62
C ALA A 366 14.55 2.25 6.02
N GLU A 367 15.77 2.40 6.54
CA GLU A 367 16.04 2.03 7.93
C GLU A 367 15.15 2.82 8.88
N THR A 368 14.60 2.12 9.87
CA THR A 368 13.82 2.72 10.95
C THR A 368 14.71 3.43 11.96
N MET A 369 16.03 3.54 11.78
CA MET A 369 16.92 4.28 12.67
C MET A 369 17.93 5.07 11.82
N LYS A 370 18.17 6.34 12.15
CA LYS A 370 19.34 7.04 11.61
C LYS A 370 20.60 6.44 12.23
N ALA A 371 21.64 6.19 11.44
CA ALA A 371 22.92 5.67 11.92
C ALA A 371 23.58 6.53 13.02
N ASP A 372 23.26 7.84 13.10
CA ASP A 372 24.01 8.77 13.97
C ASP A 372 23.17 9.59 15.00
N ASP A 373 21.86 9.80 14.87
CA ASP A 373 21.10 10.74 15.76
C ASP A 373 19.73 10.27 16.29
N GLY A 374 19.49 8.96 16.45
CA GLY A 374 18.44 8.47 17.36
C GLY A 374 16.97 8.79 17.03
N ASN A 375 16.62 9.18 15.81
CA ASN A 375 15.22 9.37 15.38
C ASN A 375 14.84 8.37 14.27
N ALA A 376 13.68 7.74 14.43
CA ALA A 376 13.37 6.45 13.83
C ALA A 376 12.24 6.51 12.80
N SER A 377 12.54 6.54 11.50
CA SER A 377 11.52 6.68 10.45
C SER A 377 11.80 5.77 9.25
N GLY A 378 11.22 4.59 9.27
CA GLY A 378 11.24 3.64 8.16
C GLY A 378 10.16 3.96 7.12
N ALA A 379 10.32 3.37 5.94
CA ALA A 379 9.36 3.38 4.86
C ALA A 379 9.57 2.11 4.03
N MET A 380 8.57 1.71 3.26
CA MET A 380 8.67 0.63 2.29
C MET A 380 8.11 1.12 0.97
N VAL A 381 8.78 0.82 -0.13
CA VAL A 381 8.41 1.25 -1.48
C VAL A 381 8.48 0.06 -2.40
N VAL A 382 7.40 -0.26 -3.11
CA VAL A 382 7.46 -1.15 -4.28
C VAL A 382 8.21 -0.42 -5.39
N ILE A 383 9.33 -0.97 -5.85
CA ILE A 383 10.15 -0.31 -6.86
C ILE A 383 9.61 -0.63 -8.24
N PRO A 384 9.29 0.39 -9.06
CA PRO A 384 8.85 0.17 -10.43
C PRO A 384 10.00 -0.45 -11.23
N ALA A 385 9.69 -1.48 -12.00
CA ALA A 385 10.60 -1.96 -13.02
C ALA A 385 10.73 -0.92 -14.14
N VAL A 386 11.85 -0.91 -14.86
CA VAL A 386 12.06 -0.02 -16.01
C VAL A 386 10.96 -0.19 -17.06
N GLN A 387 10.43 -1.42 -17.22
CA GLN A 387 9.32 -1.74 -18.12
C GLN A 387 7.99 -1.07 -17.71
N GLN A 388 7.88 -0.63 -16.45
CA GLN A 388 6.69 0.01 -15.89
C GLN A 388 6.76 1.55 -15.91
N PHE A 389 7.86 2.11 -16.43
CA PHE A 389 8.07 3.55 -16.52
C PHE A 389 7.05 4.22 -17.46
N GLN A 390 6.69 5.46 -17.14
CA GLN A 390 5.71 6.27 -17.87
C GLN A 390 6.33 7.62 -18.27
N SER A 391 5.68 8.30 -19.21
CA SER A 391 6.10 9.62 -19.70
C SER A 391 5.70 10.78 -18.80
N ASP A 392 4.74 10.54 -17.90
CA ASP A 392 4.19 11.56 -17.02
C ASP A 392 3.61 10.92 -15.75
N TYR A 393 3.63 11.70 -14.67
CA TYR A 393 3.18 11.30 -13.36
C TYR A 393 2.52 12.47 -12.63
N HIS A 394 1.40 12.18 -11.97
CA HIS A 394 0.70 13.11 -11.10
C HIS A 394 0.82 12.64 -9.65
N PHE A 395 1.38 13.48 -8.78
CA PHE A 395 1.56 13.16 -7.36
C PHE A 395 1.17 14.33 -6.46
N SER A 396 1.21 14.10 -5.15
CA SER A 396 0.96 15.13 -4.17
C SER A 396 1.98 15.06 -3.05
N ILE A 397 2.39 16.23 -2.56
CA ILE A 397 3.05 16.39 -1.26
C ILE A 397 2.04 17.00 -0.30
N LEU A 398 2.03 16.51 0.94
CA LEU A 398 1.12 17.00 1.97
C LEU A 398 1.55 18.30 2.59
N ASP A 399 0.56 19.02 3.11
CA ASP A 399 0.74 20.24 3.90
C ASP A 399 1.19 19.89 5.34
N ASP A 400 2.38 19.30 5.47
CA ASP A 400 3.01 19.03 6.76
C ASP A 400 4.46 19.50 6.74
N SER A 401 4.72 20.61 7.43
CA SER A 401 6.03 21.26 7.47
C SER A 401 7.09 20.53 8.28
N GLU A 402 6.71 19.51 9.06
CA GLU A 402 7.66 18.68 9.77
C GLU A 402 8.30 17.65 8.85
N TYR A 403 7.64 17.31 7.74
CA TYR A 403 8.18 16.40 6.75
C TYR A 403 9.28 17.04 5.92
N ARG A 404 10.36 16.28 5.79
CA ARG A 404 11.32 16.46 4.69
C ARG A 404 10.95 15.45 3.62
N ASN A 405 10.41 15.97 2.53
CA ASN A 405 9.90 15.19 1.41
C ASN A 405 10.95 15.16 0.30
N TYR A 406 10.95 14.08 -0.47
CA TYR A 406 11.87 13.83 -1.56
C TYR A 406 11.14 13.17 -2.71
N ILE A 407 11.63 13.47 -3.92
CA ILE A 407 11.31 12.70 -5.11
C ILE A 407 12.61 12.12 -5.70
N SER A 408 12.50 10.91 -6.24
CA SER A 408 13.58 10.29 -7.01
C SER A 408 13.07 9.93 -8.39
N ILE A 409 13.75 10.43 -9.42
CA ILE A 409 13.45 10.18 -10.82
C ILE A 409 14.53 9.28 -11.40
N MET A 410 14.14 8.17 -12.02
CA MET A 410 15.05 7.26 -12.72
C MET A 410 14.76 7.34 -14.21
N ILE A 411 15.69 7.86 -15.00
CA ILE A 411 15.49 8.13 -16.43
C ILE A 411 16.74 7.74 -17.23
N LYS A 412 16.57 7.35 -18.49
CA LYS A 412 17.70 7.09 -19.38
C LYS A 412 18.56 8.35 -19.54
N THR A 413 19.88 8.21 -19.47
CA THR A 413 20.79 9.35 -19.55
C THR A 413 20.66 10.07 -20.90
N GLY A 414 20.50 11.39 -20.84
CA GLY A 414 20.22 12.27 -21.98
C GLY A 414 18.75 12.66 -22.08
N ASP A 415 17.83 11.77 -21.71
CA ASP A 415 16.39 12.05 -21.77
C ASP A 415 15.95 13.01 -20.64
N GLU A 416 16.78 13.18 -19.60
CA GLU A 416 16.48 14.12 -18.50
C GLU A 416 16.37 15.58 -18.93
N GLN A 417 16.98 15.97 -20.06
CA GLN A 417 16.91 17.35 -20.59
C GLN A 417 15.48 17.80 -20.93
N ASP A 418 14.59 16.83 -21.19
CA ASP A 418 13.19 17.05 -21.51
C ASP A 418 12.26 16.90 -20.31
N LEU A 419 12.79 16.66 -19.10
CA LEU A 419 11.98 16.60 -17.90
C LEU A 419 11.48 17.99 -17.48
N ARG A 420 10.18 18.05 -17.17
CA ARG A 420 9.51 19.21 -16.59
C ARG A 420 8.82 18.81 -15.30
N ILE A 421 8.95 19.65 -14.28
CA ILE A 421 8.18 19.60 -13.05
C ILE A 421 7.36 20.87 -13.00
N ASP A 422 6.03 20.74 -13.00
CA ASP A 422 5.09 21.86 -13.06
C ASP A 422 5.41 22.86 -14.20
N GLY A 423 5.82 22.32 -15.36
CA GLY A 423 6.22 23.08 -16.55
C GLY A 423 7.64 23.67 -16.51
N ASN A 424 8.33 23.63 -15.37
CA ASN A 424 9.71 24.12 -15.23
C ASN A 424 10.72 23.00 -15.49
N HIS A 425 11.88 23.31 -16.08
CA HIS A 425 12.96 22.34 -16.25
C HIS A 425 13.42 21.78 -14.88
N TYR A 426 13.73 20.49 -14.79
CA TYR A 426 14.10 19.84 -13.51
C TYR A 426 15.26 20.53 -12.79
N SER A 427 16.20 21.12 -13.54
CA SER A 427 17.37 21.84 -12.99
C SER A 427 17.01 23.15 -12.29
N ALA A 428 15.76 23.61 -12.35
CA ALA A 428 15.28 24.75 -11.57
C ALA A 428 15.12 24.40 -10.07
N TYR A 429 15.11 23.11 -9.73
CA TYR A 429 14.96 22.60 -8.37
C TYR A 429 16.32 22.15 -7.82
N ASN A 430 16.49 22.22 -6.49
CA ASN A 430 17.68 21.66 -5.85
C ASN A 430 17.70 20.14 -6.05
N ASN A 431 18.76 19.63 -6.65
CA ASN A 431 18.86 18.22 -7.03
C ASN A 431 20.28 17.70 -6.89
N THR A 432 20.40 16.40 -6.63
CA THR A 432 21.62 15.63 -6.82
C THR A 432 21.41 14.60 -7.92
N MET A 433 22.47 14.28 -8.65
CA MET A 433 22.43 13.28 -9.71
C MET A 433 23.41 12.16 -9.42
N ASP A 434 22.95 10.94 -9.59
CA ASP A 434 23.78 9.74 -9.65
C ASP A 434 23.61 9.09 -11.03
N HIS A 435 24.60 8.30 -11.44
CA HIS A 435 24.55 7.56 -12.70
C HIS A 435 24.73 6.08 -12.45
N ILE A 436 23.98 5.26 -13.18
CA ILE A 436 24.08 3.82 -13.08
C ILE A 436 23.96 3.14 -14.44
N HIS A 437 24.63 1.99 -14.59
CA HIS A 437 24.54 1.15 -15.77
C HIS A 437 23.63 -0.05 -15.49
N LEU A 438 22.77 -0.36 -16.47
CA LEU A 438 21.87 -1.50 -16.44
C LEU A 438 21.75 -2.05 -17.87
N LYS A 439 22.13 -3.30 -18.07
CA LYS A 439 22.06 -4.02 -19.37
C LYS A 439 22.65 -3.24 -20.57
N GLY A 440 23.77 -2.55 -20.36
CA GLY A 440 24.45 -1.78 -21.41
C GLY A 440 23.87 -0.39 -21.67
N GLN A 441 22.83 0.01 -20.92
CA GLN A 441 22.25 1.35 -20.96
C GLN A 441 22.65 2.13 -19.70
N SER A 442 22.98 3.42 -19.88
CA SER A 442 23.20 4.35 -18.77
C SER A 442 21.90 5.06 -18.40
N TYR A 443 21.68 5.20 -17.10
CA TYR A 443 20.55 5.91 -16.49
C TYR A 443 21.06 7.01 -15.56
N THR A 444 20.33 8.13 -15.55
CA THR A 444 20.46 9.24 -14.62
C THR A 444 19.42 9.06 -13.52
N ILE A 445 19.85 9.16 -12.26
CA ILE A 445 18.98 9.15 -11.09
C ILE A 445 19.02 10.55 -10.50
N ILE A 446 17.88 11.23 -10.48
CA ILE A 446 17.77 12.60 -9.98
C ILE A 446 17.02 12.56 -8.66
N ASN A 447 17.71 12.91 -7.57
CA ASN A 447 17.13 12.98 -6.23
C ASN A 447 16.92 14.45 -5.86
N MET A 448 15.72 14.81 -5.39
CA MET A 448 15.37 16.19 -5.05
C MET A 448 14.67 16.25 -3.71
N PRO A 449 15.14 17.06 -2.75
CA PRO A 449 14.28 17.58 -1.69
C PRO A 449 13.12 18.35 -2.30
N PHE A 450 11.89 18.00 -1.96
CA PHE A 450 10.68 18.50 -2.63
C PHE A 450 9.59 18.85 -1.61
N ASN A 451 9.73 20.01 -0.95
CA ASN A 451 8.78 20.50 0.06
C ASN A 451 7.81 21.56 -0.50
N GLN A 452 7.46 21.45 -1.78
CA GLN A 452 6.36 22.22 -2.36
C GLN A 452 5.09 21.41 -2.12
N TYR A 453 4.15 21.96 -1.35
CA TYR A 453 2.91 21.26 -1.01
C TYR A 453 1.87 21.38 -2.12
N GLY A 454 0.97 20.41 -2.19
CA GLY A 454 -0.08 20.38 -3.20
C GLY A 454 0.13 19.28 -4.23
N GLY A 455 -0.61 19.41 -5.33
CA GLY A 455 -0.54 18.48 -6.45
C GLY A 455 0.47 18.96 -7.47
N HIS A 456 1.25 18.03 -8.01
CA HIS A 456 2.36 18.28 -8.92
C HIS A 456 2.30 17.34 -10.11
N VAL A 457 2.91 17.78 -11.21
CA VAL A 457 3.08 16.99 -12.42
C VAL A 457 4.55 16.92 -12.78
N VAL A 458 5.06 15.71 -13.01
CA VAL A 458 6.34 15.49 -13.68
C VAL A 458 6.06 14.90 -15.05
N GLU A 459 6.63 15.46 -16.10
CA GLU A 459 6.48 14.95 -17.46
C GLU A 459 7.81 15.00 -18.21
N ASN A 460 7.97 14.11 -19.18
CA ASN A 460 8.98 14.23 -20.23
C ASN A 460 8.30 14.73 -21.50
N ILE A 461 8.66 15.92 -21.98
CA ILE A 461 7.94 16.56 -23.09
C ILE A 461 8.14 15.87 -24.45
N GLN A 462 9.10 14.95 -24.57
CA GLN A 462 9.29 14.09 -25.74
C GLN A 462 8.58 12.73 -25.61
N GLY A 463 7.92 12.48 -24.48
CA GLY A 463 7.26 11.21 -24.19
C GLY A 463 8.21 10.09 -23.79
N ASN A 464 9.48 10.39 -23.47
CA ASN A 464 10.43 9.38 -23.02
C ASN A 464 10.07 8.88 -21.60
N PRO A 465 10.10 7.56 -21.35
CA PRO A 465 9.66 7.01 -20.07
C PRO A 465 10.69 7.20 -18.96
N PHE A 466 10.21 7.43 -17.74
CA PHE A 466 11.01 7.46 -16.51
C PHE A 466 10.23 6.83 -15.34
N GLY A 467 10.91 6.49 -14.25
CA GLY A 467 10.31 6.07 -13.00
C GLY A 467 10.31 7.21 -11.99
N LEU A 468 9.28 7.26 -11.13
CA LEU A 468 9.16 8.27 -10.08
C LEU A 468 8.73 7.63 -8.76
N THR A 469 9.51 7.85 -7.71
CA THR A 469 9.13 7.54 -6.32
C THR A 469 9.05 8.81 -5.50
N VAL A 470 8.12 8.83 -4.55
CA VAL A 470 7.95 9.91 -3.57
C VAL A 470 8.12 9.28 -2.19
N TYR A 471 8.87 9.93 -1.31
CA TYR A 471 9.06 9.51 0.07
C TYR A 471 9.34 10.70 0.97
N GLY A 472 9.13 10.53 2.26
CA GLY A 472 9.35 11.59 3.22
C GLY A 472 9.59 11.06 4.61
N PHE A 473 10.35 11.84 5.39
CA PHE A 473 10.68 11.52 6.78
C PHE A 473 10.50 12.73 7.66
N LYS A 474 9.81 12.53 8.79
CA LYS A 474 9.86 13.41 9.96
C LYS A 474 10.19 12.60 11.20
N GLN A 475 10.19 13.23 12.38
CA GLN A 475 10.50 12.50 13.61
C GLN A 475 9.51 11.36 13.83
N PHE A 476 10.02 10.13 13.96
CA PHE A 476 9.24 8.91 14.21
C PHE A 476 8.25 8.49 13.12
N GLN A 477 8.24 9.13 11.94
CA GLN A 477 7.27 8.84 10.89
C GLN A 477 7.94 8.93 9.52
N GLY A 478 7.65 7.94 8.67
CA GLY A 478 8.14 7.91 7.29
C GLY A 478 7.11 7.31 6.35
N PHE A 479 7.14 7.70 5.09
CA PHE A 479 6.31 7.12 4.06
C PHE A 479 7.10 7.01 2.75
N GLY A 480 6.63 6.17 1.85
CA GLY A 480 7.14 6.13 0.48
C GLY A 480 6.28 5.27 -0.42
N PHE A 481 6.22 5.62 -1.70
CA PHE A 481 5.46 4.88 -2.70
C PHE A 481 5.96 5.19 -4.12
N PRO A 482 5.81 4.26 -5.07
CA PRO A 482 5.93 4.58 -6.49
C PRO A 482 4.74 5.42 -6.93
N VAL A 483 4.95 6.51 -7.65
CA VAL A 483 3.82 7.39 -8.07
C VAL A 483 2.90 6.70 -9.08
N GLY A 484 3.46 5.84 -9.93
CA GLY A 484 2.69 5.04 -10.86
C GLY A 484 3.42 3.75 -11.22
N LEU A 485 2.64 2.71 -11.49
CA LEU A 485 3.09 1.41 -11.94
C LEU A 485 2.27 1.06 -13.18
N LYS A 486 2.88 1.10 -14.36
CA LYS A 486 2.23 0.62 -15.57
C LYS A 486 2.18 -0.90 -15.54
N VAL A 487 0.99 -1.47 -15.35
CA VAL A 487 0.74 -2.90 -15.46
C VAL A 487 0.15 -3.18 -16.85
N THR A 488 0.90 -3.88 -17.70
CA THR A 488 0.43 -4.34 -19.01
C THR A 488 0.78 -5.80 -19.19
N ASN A 489 -0.11 -6.57 -19.81
CA ASN A 489 0.17 -7.95 -20.19
C ASN A 489 1.41 -7.99 -21.11
N HIS A 490 2.41 -8.79 -20.73
CA HIS A 490 3.59 -9.06 -21.55
C HIS A 490 3.32 -10.12 -22.63
#